data_AF-A0A929A039-F1
#
_entry.id   AF-A0A929A039-F1
#
_cell.length_a   1.000
_cell.length_b   1.000
_cell.length_c   1.000
_cell.angle_alpha   90.00
_cell.angle_beta   90.00
_cell.angle_gamma   90.00
#
_symmetry.space_group_name_H-M   'P 1'
#
loop_
_entity.id
_entity.type
_entity.pdbx_description
1 polymer ?
#
loop_
_entity_poly.entity_id
_entity_poly.type
_entity_poly.pdbx_seq_one_letter_code
_entity_poly.pdbx_strand_id
1 'polypeptide(L)'
;MSTTSSPYRTHYRRRRPLVRRLSASFAPVGLAMVLGTSSALWLTEALIMPKASYAYTSRLNLFLTLEDGEPYKSLVRRANMAARAGAQRSFDQELLITDVVINVTGENSDGVAVPVLSLRVSRQEWSQQPVTEYWATYFRGAQMLLESSQDTAL
;
A
#
# COMPACT_ATOMS: atom_id res chain seq x y z
N MET A 1 74.41 21.02 -97.53
CA MET A 1 74.54 19.76 -98.30
C MET A 1 74.52 18.59 -97.32
N SER A 2 73.58 17.66 -97.57
CA SER A 2 73.57 16.24 -97.15
C SER A 2 73.57 15.92 -95.64
N THR A 3 72.40 15.79 -95.00
CA THR A 3 71.61 14.54 -94.77
C THR A 3 72.22 13.57 -93.74
N THR A 4 71.52 13.34 -92.62
CA THR A 4 70.92 12.02 -92.28
C THR A 4 70.12 12.13 -90.99
N SER A 5 68.82 11.88 -91.13
CA SER A 5 67.79 11.77 -90.11
C SER A 5 67.89 10.45 -89.35
N SER A 6 67.89 10.51 -88.02
CA SER A 6 67.81 9.33 -87.13
C SER A 6 66.33 9.01 -86.81
N PRO A 7 65.87 7.76 -86.98
CA PRO A 7 64.47 7.41 -86.82
C PRO A 7 64.10 6.85 -85.43
N TYR A 8 62.82 7.03 -85.10
CA TYR A 8 61.95 6.13 -84.34
C TYR A 8 62.17 5.86 -82.83
N ARG A 9 61.53 6.72 -82.04
CA ARG A 9 60.42 6.42 -81.11
C ARG A 9 60.21 4.94 -80.70
N THR A 10 60.21 4.70 -79.38
CA THR A 10 59.14 3.90 -78.77
C THR A 10 58.94 4.29 -77.30
N HIS A 11 57.70 4.64 -76.98
CA HIS A 11 57.23 4.89 -75.64
C HIS A 11 56.82 3.56 -75.01
N TYR A 12 57.31 3.24 -73.81
CA TYR A 12 56.55 2.42 -72.87
C TYR A 12 56.52 3.07 -71.49
N ARG A 13 55.38 3.72 -71.26
CA ARG A 13 54.93 4.36 -70.04
C ARG A 13 54.69 3.28 -68.98
N ARG A 14 55.67 3.03 -68.11
CA ARG A 14 55.51 2.07 -67.00
C ARG A 14 54.63 2.68 -65.92
N ARG A 15 53.33 2.43 -66.02
CA ARG A 15 52.34 2.67 -64.96
C ARG A 15 52.70 1.79 -63.77
N ARG A 16 53.02 2.41 -62.64
CA ARG A 16 53.13 1.73 -61.33
C ARG A 16 51.69 1.40 -60.87
N PRO A 17 51.34 0.12 -60.66
CA PRO A 17 50.05 -0.19 -60.06
C PRO A 17 50.07 0.18 -58.57
N LEU A 18 49.10 1.01 -58.19
CA LEU A 18 48.66 1.22 -56.82
C LEU A 18 48.14 -0.13 -56.30
N VAL A 19 48.98 -0.88 -55.62
CA VAL A 19 48.54 -2.06 -54.86
C VAL A 19 47.97 -1.54 -53.55
N ARG A 20 46.73 -1.08 -53.61
CA ARG A 20 45.88 -0.81 -52.46
C ARG A 20 45.53 -2.17 -51.86
N ARG A 21 46.34 -2.63 -50.88
CA ARG A 21 45.98 -3.77 -50.03
C ARG A 21 44.73 -3.40 -49.24
N LEU A 22 43.57 -3.76 -49.77
CA LEU A 22 42.36 -3.94 -48.98
C LEU A 22 42.56 -5.22 -48.17
N SER A 23 43.21 -5.09 -47.02
CA SER A 23 43.08 -6.07 -45.95
C SER A 23 41.63 -6.05 -45.50
N ALA A 24 40.83 -6.94 -46.07
CA ALA A 24 39.52 -7.27 -45.56
C ALA A 24 39.72 -7.86 -44.16
N SER A 25 39.55 -7.01 -43.15
CA SER A 25 39.47 -7.44 -41.76
C SER A 25 38.15 -8.19 -41.61
N PHE A 26 38.20 -9.51 -41.72
CA PHE A 26 37.12 -10.39 -41.28
C PHE A 26 37.11 -10.35 -39.74
N ALA A 27 36.54 -9.27 -39.19
CA ALA A 27 36.16 -9.23 -37.79
C ALA A 27 35.04 -10.27 -37.58
N PRO A 28 35.09 -11.11 -36.53
CA PRO A 28 34.10 -12.13 -36.28
C PRO A 28 32.85 -11.48 -35.68
N VAL A 29 32.06 -10.81 -36.51
CA VAL A 29 30.79 -10.18 -36.10
C VAL A 29 29.80 -11.22 -35.54
N GLY A 30 29.97 -12.50 -35.88
CA GLY A 30 29.12 -13.59 -35.39
C GLY A 30 29.21 -13.83 -33.87
N LEU A 31 30.35 -13.57 -33.23
CA LEU A 31 30.53 -13.92 -31.80
C LEU A 31 29.94 -12.85 -30.86
N ALA A 32 29.96 -11.58 -31.27
CA ALA A 32 29.33 -10.49 -30.50
C ALA A 32 27.79 -10.63 -30.45
N MET A 33 27.19 -11.21 -31.50
CA MET A 33 25.75 -11.43 -31.56
C MET A 33 25.26 -12.53 -30.60
N VAL A 34 26.08 -13.56 -30.35
CA VAL A 34 25.71 -14.69 -29.46
C VAL A 34 25.90 -14.35 -27.98
N LEU A 35 26.88 -13.52 -27.62
CA LEU A 35 27.10 -13.12 -26.23
C LEU A 35 26.16 -12.01 -25.75
N GLY A 36 25.58 -11.22 -26.66
CA GLY A 36 24.66 -10.12 -26.31
C GLY A 36 23.26 -10.57 -25.90
N THR A 37 22.79 -11.72 -26.40
CA THR A 37 21.42 -12.19 -26.14
C THR A 37 21.26 -13.00 -24.85
N SER A 38 22.34 -13.57 -24.31
CA SER A 38 22.25 -14.40 -23.09
C SER A 38 22.07 -13.60 -21.79
N SER A 39 22.39 -12.30 -21.77
CA SER A 39 22.24 -11.47 -20.56
C SER A 39 20.85 -10.87 -20.37
N ALA A 40 19.97 -10.91 -21.39
CA ALA A 40 18.66 -10.26 -21.35
C ALA A 40 17.56 -11.07 -20.62
N LEU A 41 17.81 -12.35 -20.32
CA LEU A 41 16.79 -13.25 -19.75
C LEU A 41 16.73 -13.27 -18.22
N TRP A 42 17.59 -12.51 -17.52
CA TRP A 42 17.64 -12.49 -16.04
C TRP A 42 16.90 -11.33 -15.37
N LEU A 43 16.15 -10.50 -16.12
CA LEU A 43 15.54 -9.27 -15.59
C LEU A 43 14.01 -9.33 -15.41
N THR A 44 13.35 -10.48 -15.62
CA THR A 44 11.88 -10.56 -15.62
C THR A 44 11.25 -10.85 -14.27
N GLU A 45 12.01 -11.24 -13.23
CA GLU A 45 11.41 -11.68 -11.95
C GLU A 45 10.95 -10.55 -11.02
N ALA A 46 11.34 -9.28 -11.26
CA ALA A 46 11.06 -8.19 -10.31
C ALA A 46 9.64 -7.59 -10.39
N LEU A 47 8.79 -8.00 -11.35
CA LEU A 47 7.49 -7.34 -11.61
C LEU A 47 6.28 -8.01 -10.96
N ILE A 48 6.45 -9.16 -10.30
CA ILE A 48 5.36 -9.91 -9.65
C ILE A 48 5.47 -9.79 -8.12
N MET A 49 5.94 -8.65 -7.61
CA MET A 49 5.83 -8.39 -6.18
C MET A 49 4.36 -8.00 -5.92
N PRO A 50 3.57 -8.84 -5.22
CA PRO A 50 2.20 -8.48 -4.87
C PRO A 50 2.29 -7.17 -4.08
N LYS A 51 1.59 -6.13 -4.54
CA LYS A 51 1.47 -4.90 -3.75
C LYS A 51 0.82 -5.32 -2.45
N ALA A 52 1.56 -5.30 -1.35
CA ALA A 52 1.03 -5.64 -0.05
C ALA A 52 -0.04 -4.59 0.31
N SER A 53 -1.30 -4.89 0.01
CA SER A 53 -2.43 -4.10 0.47
C SER A 53 -2.64 -4.46 1.95
N TYR A 54 -2.00 -3.71 2.84
CA TYR A 54 -2.25 -3.86 4.27
C TYR A 54 -3.58 -3.19 4.60
N ALA A 55 -4.64 -3.98 4.70
CA ALA A 55 -5.89 -3.55 5.34
C ALA A 55 -5.71 -3.73 6.85
N TYR A 56 -5.66 -2.63 7.59
CA TYR A 56 -5.52 -2.67 9.04
C TYR A 56 -6.86 -2.44 9.73
N THR A 57 -7.20 -3.30 10.69
CA THR A 57 -8.35 -3.10 11.57
C THR A 57 -7.89 -2.50 12.89
N SER A 58 -8.30 -1.26 13.16
CA SER A 58 -8.11 -0.62 14.47
C SER A 58 -9.10 -1.19 15.49
N ARG A 59 -8.63 -1.51 16.69
CA ARG A 59 -9.45 -2.03 17.79
C ARG A 59 -9.30 -1.12 19.01
N LEU A 60 -10.42 -0.64 19.53
CA LEU A 60 -10.46 0.26 20.69
C LEU A 60 -11.40 -0.27 21.75
N ASN A 61 -10.96 -0.30 23.00
CA ASN A 61 -11.80 -0.58 24.15
C ASN A 61 -11.92 0.70 24.97
N LEU A 62 -13.14 1.16 25.19
CA LEU A 62 -13.47 2.37 25.92
C LEU A 62 -14.18 1.99 27.22
N PHE A 63 -13.80 2.62 28.31
CA PHE A 63 -14.42 2.40 29.62
C PHE A 63 -15.13 3.68 30.06
N LEU A 64 -16.37 3.55 30.51
CA LEU A 64 -17.19 4.65 31.00
C LEU A 64 -17.76 4.29 32.36
N THR A 65 -17.58 5.15 33.35
CA THR A 65 -18.21 5.01 34.66
C THR A 65 -19.66 5.51 34.59
N LEU A 66 -20.61 4.69 35.04
CA LEU A 66 -21.99 5.06 35.32
C LEU A 66 -22.02 5.86 36.62
N GLU A 67 -22.47 7.11 36.53
CA GLU A 67 -22.53 8.01 37.69
C GLU A 67 -23.73 7.64 38.59
N ASP A 68 -23.61 7.89 39.91
CA ASP A 68 -24.69 7.55 40.85
C ASP A 68 -25.98 8.32 40.51
N GLY A 69 -27.08 7.60 40.34
CA GLY A 69 -28.36 8.16 39.91
C GLY A 69 -28.42 8.57 38.43
N GLU A 70 -27.37 8.33 37.63
CA GLU A 70 -27.41 8.50 36.19
C GLU A 70 -28.33 7.44 35.57
N PRO A 71 -29.35 7.84 34.77
CA PRO A 71 -30.17 6.85 34.09
C PRO A 71 -29.35 6.16 33.00
N TYR A 72 -29.55 4.85 32.81
CA TYR A 72 -28.82 4.05 31.81
C TYR A 72 -28.80 4.66 30.40
N LYS A 73 -29.89 5.35 29.99
CA LYS A 73 -29.97 6.08 28.71
C LYS A 73 -28.89 7.16 28.54
N SER A 74 -28.44 7.78 29.62
CA SER A 74 -27.39 8.79 29.61
C SER A 74 -26.01 8.14 29.40
N LEU A 75 -25.75 7.01 30.06
CA LEU A 75 -24.55 6.20 29.81
C LEU A 75 -24.48 5.78 28.34
N VAL A 76 -25.57 5.28 27.77
CA VAL A 76 -25.65 4.90 26.35
C VAL A 76 -25.35 6.09 25.43
N ARG A 77 -25.87 7.28 25.75
CA ARG A 77 -25.59 8.50 24.98
C ARG A 77 -24.10 8.86 25.02
N ARG A 78 -23.47 8.80 26.20
CA ARG A 78 -22.03 9.04 26.36
C ARG A 78 -21.21 7.98 25.61
N ALA A 79 -21.63 6.71 25.66
CA ALA A 79 -21.04 5.62 24.91
C ALA A 79 -21.08 5.87 23.40
N ASN A 80 -22.20 6.35 22.87
CA ASN A 80 -22.32 6.69 21.45
C ASN A 80 -21.37 7.83 21.04
N MET A 81 -21.29 8.88 21.86
CA MET A 81 -20.35 9.99 21.61
C MET A 81 -18.90 9.53 21.67
N ALA A 82 -18.54 8.70 22.66
CA ALA A 82 -17.20 8.17 22.83
C ALA A 82 -16.80 7.26 21.66
N ALA A 83 -17.70 6.35 21.24
CA ALA A 83 -17.48 5.49 20.08
C ALA A 83 -17.37 6.30 18.79
N ARG A 84 -18.19 7.34 18.61
CA ARG A 84 -18.10 8.24 17.44
C ARG A 84 -16.74 8.93 17.36
N ALA A 85 -16.31 9.52 18.48
CA ALA A 85 -15.02 10.19 18.56
C ALA A 85 -13.86 9.20 18.36
N GLY A 86 -13.97 7.99 18.91
CA GLY A 86 -13.01 6.92 18.72
C GLY A 86 -12.89 6.51 17.25
N ALA A 87 -14.02 6.29 16.58
CA ALA A 87 -14.04 5.89 15.17
C ALA A 87 -13.44 6.96 14.27
N GLN A 88 -13.85 8.21 14.47
CA GLN A 88 -13.31 9.34 13.73
C GLN A 88 -11.78 9.45 13.91
N ARG A 89 -11.32 9.42 15.17
CA ARG A 89 -9.89 9.48 15.49
C ARG A 89 -9.12 8.32 14.86
N SER A 90 -9.63 7.09 14.93
CA SER A 90 -8.96 5.92 14.35
C SER A 90 -8.80 6.08 12.84
N PHE A 91 -9.82 6.58 12.13
CA PHE A 91 -9.71 6.79 10.69
C PHE A 91 -8.82 7.98 10.32
N ASP A 92 -8.74 9.01 11.16
CA ASP A 92 -7.90 10.19 10.94
C ASP A 92 -6.42 9.92 11.26
N GLN A 93 -6.12 8.96 12.14
CA GLN A 93 -4.75 8.63 12.57
C GLN A 93 -3.90 7.99 11.46
N GLU A 94 -4.46 7.04 10.70
CA GLU A 94 -3.70 6.33 9.67
C GLU A 94 -4.57 5.97 8.47
N LEU A 95 -4.07 6.28 7.27
CA LEU A 95 -4.79 6.06 6.00
C LEU A 95 -5.01 4.58 5.68
N LEU A 96 -4.16 3.69 6.19
CA LEU A 96 -4.23 2.24 5.98
C LEU A 96 -5.30 1.55 6.85
N ILE A 97 -5.86 2.27 7.84
CA ILE A 97 -6.98 1.75 8.63
C ILE A 97 -8.22 1.73 7.74
N THR A 98 -8.69 0.53 7.42
CA THR A 98 -9.89 0.29 6.61
C THR A 98 -11.11 0.01 7.48
N ASP A 99 -10.89 -0.56 8.66
CA ASP A 99 -11.95 -1.02 9.56
C ASP A 99 -11.65 -0.60 10.99
N VAL A 100 -12.71 -0.26 11.72
CA VAL A 100 -12.64 0.09 13.13
C VAL A 100 -13.63 -0.77 13.91
N VAL A 101 -13.13 -1.36 14.99
CA VAL A 101 -13.94 -2.07 15.99
C VAL A 101 -13.78 -1.39 17.34
N ILE A 102 -14.87 -0.93 17.92
CA ILE A 102 -14.88 -0.25 19.23
C ILE A 102 -15.80 -1.02 20.16
N ASN A 103 -15.32 -1.40 21.32
CA ASN A 103 -16.16 -1.90 22.40
C ASN A 103 -16.21 -0.85 23.51
N VAL A 104 -17.41 -0.51 23.96
CA VAL A 104 -17.61 0.39 25.09
C VAL A 104 -18.14 -0.43 26.25
N THR A 105 -17.42 -0.42 27.35
CA THR A 105 -17.76 -1.05 28.61
C THR A 105 -18.19 0.02 29.60
N GLY A 106 -19.37 -0.16 30.17
CA GLY A 106 -19.85 0.62 31.29
C GLY A 106 -19.41 -0.02 32.60
N GLU A 107 -19.06 0.77 33.59
CA GLU A 107 -18.68 0.32 34.93
C GLU A 107 -19.54 1.05 35.96
N ASN A 108 -20.15 0.36 36.91
CA ASN A 108 -20.88 1.02 37.99
C ASN A 108 -19.95 1.44 39.15
N SER A 109 -20.48 2.14 40.15
CA SER A 109 -19.73 2.58 41.33
C SER A 109 -19.16 1.43 42.18
N ASP A 110 -19.73 0.22 42.07
CA ASP A 110 -19.24 -1.00 42.73
C ASP A 110 -18.13 -1.73 41.94
N GLY A 111 -17.71 -1.19 40.80
CA GLY A 111 -16.66 -1.77 39.95
C GLY A 111 -17.13 -2.91 39.02
N VAL A 112 -18.44 -3.07 38.83
CA VAL A 112 -19.01 -4.06 37.91
C VAL A 112 -18.93 -3.53 36.47
N ALA A 113 -18.06 -4.14 35.67
CA ALA A 113 -17.80 -3.77 34.28
C ALA A 113 -18.62 -4.64 33.30
N VAL A 114 -19.44 -4.00 32.46
CA VAL A 114 -20.37 -4.65 31.54
C VAL A 114 -20.29 -4.00 30.15
N PRO A 115 -20.18 -4.78 29.05
CA PRO A 115 -20.22 -4.21 27.70
C PRO A 115 -21.57 -3.56 27.41
N VAL A 116 -21.57 -2.29 27.00
CA VAL A 116 -22.77 -1.49 26.72
C VAL A 116 -23.07 -1.50 25.22
N LEU A 117 -22.05 -1.26 24.39
CA LEU A 117 -22.18 -1.35 22.93
C LEU A 117 -20.88 -1.80 22.26
N SER A 118 -21.02 -2.37 21.07
CA SER A 118 -19.92 -2.66 20.14
C SER A 118 -20.21 -2.01 18.80
N LEU A 119 -19.26 -1.25 18.26
CA LEU A 119 -19.34 -0.64 16.93
C LEU A 119 -18.32 -1.31 16.03
N ARG A 120 -18.74 -1.78 14.85
CA ARG A 120 -17.86 -2.26 13.80
C ARG A 120 -18.26 -1.56 12.51
N VAL A 121 -17.33 -0.86 11.89
CA VAL A 121 -17.60 -0.09 10.68
C VAL A 121 -16.34 0.05 9.83
N SER A 122 -16.50 0.00 8.52
CA SER A 122 -15.43 0.31 7.56
C SER A 122 -15.33 1.82 7.31
N ARG A 123 -14.19 2.29 6.79
CA ARG A 123 -13.99 3.69 6.41
C ARG A 123 -15.02 4.16 5.39
N GLN A 124 -15.35 3.30 4.42
CA GLN A 124 -16.32 3.62 3.37
C GLN A 124 -17.71 3.84 3.97
N GLU A 125 -18.17 2.91 4.81
CA GLU A 125 -19.46 3.03 5.52
C GLU A 125 -19.49 4.25 6.45
N TRP A 126 -18.42 4.48 7.20
CA TRP A 126 -18.30 5.63 8.12
C TRP A 126 -18.33 6.96 7.37
N SER A 127 -17.68 7.05 6.22
CA SER A 127 -17.69 8.27 5.38
C SER A 127 -19.08 8.60 4.82
N GLN A 128 -19.91 7.57 4.57
CA GLN A 128 -21.28 7.75 4.10
C GLN A 128 -22.23 8.09 5.26
N GLN A 129 -22.06 7.45 6.41
CA GLN A 129 -22.91 7.63 7.58
C GLN A 129 -22.07 7.65 8.87
N PRO A 130 -21.55 8.82 9.30
CA PRO A 130 -20.69 8.96 10.48
C PRO A 130 -21.51 9.04 11.78
N VAL A 131 -22.43 8.10 11.96
CA VAL A 131 -23.37 8.04 13.08
C VAL A 131 -23.29 6.65 13.71
N THR A 132 -22.93 6.60 15.00
CA THR A 132 -22.69 5.37 15.75
C THR A 132 -23.90 4.44 15.73
N GLU A 133 -25.09 5.01 15.88
CA GLU A 133 -26.36 4.29 16.02
C GLU A 133 -26.68 3.33 14.85
N TYR A 134 -26.16 3.61 13.65
CA TYR A 134 -26.38 2.77 12.47
C TYR A 134 -25.52 1.51 12.46
N TRP A 135 -24.37 1.56 13.11
CA TRP A 135 -23.33 0.51 13.05
C TRP A 135 -23.12 -0.19 14.40
N ALA A 136 -23.68 0.38 15.47
CA ALA A 136 -23.54 -0.13 16.82
C ALA A 136 -24.52 -1.28 17.12
N THR A 137 -23.99 -2.31 17.77
CA THR A 137 -24.75 -3.37 18.44
C THR A 137 -24.84 -3.04 19.93
N TYR A 138 -26.06 -2.91 20.45
CA TYR A 138 -26.30 -2.62 21.86
C TYR A 138 -26.57 -3.91 22.65
N PHE A 139 -25.92 -4.04 23.81
CA PHE A 139 -26.11 -5.18 24.70
C PHE A 139 -27.29 -4.92 25.63
N ARG A 140 -28.43 -5.57 25.35
CA ARG A 140 -29.68 -5.34 26.11
C ARG A 140 -29.59 -5.72 27.59
N GLY A 141 -28.78 -6.72 27.93
CA GLY A 141 -28.60 -7.16 29.32
C GLY A 141 -27.76 -6.21 30.18
N ALA A 142 -27.08 -5.23 29.57
CA ALA A 142 -26.14 -4.39 30.29
C ALA A 142 -26.83 -3.51 31.35
N GLN A 143 -28.04 -3.04 31.06
CA GLN A 143 -28.83 -2.27 32.03
C GLN A 143 -29.10 -3.07 33.30
N MET A 144 -29.68 -4.27 33.15
CA MET A 144 -30.03 -5.11 34.28
C MET A 144 -28.82 -5.46 35.14
N LEU A 145 -27.67 -5.73 34.52
CA LEU A 145 -26.45 -6.10 35.25
C LEU A 145 -25.81 -4.92 36.00
N LEU A 146 -25.86 -3.72 35.43
CA LEU A 146 -25.35 -2.49 36.07
C LEU A 146 -26.28 -1.97 37.18
N GLU A 147 -27.60 -2.17 37.04
CA GLU A 147 -28.59 -1.80 38.05
C GLU A 147 -28.64 -2.82 39.19
N SER A 148 -28.64 -4.14 38.90
CA SER A 148 -28.70 -5.19 39.93
C SER A 148 -27.51 -5.16 40.88
N SER A 149 -26.38 -4.65 40.42
CA SER A 149 -25.17 -4.54 41.24
C SER A 149 -25.29 -3.41 42.27
N GLN A 150 -25.91 -2.28 41.90
CA GLN A 150 -26.15 -1.14 42.81
C GLN A 150 -27.09 -1.51 43.97
N ASP A 151 -28.09 -2.36 43.75
CA ASP A 151 -29.06 -2.77 44.77
C ASP A 151 -28.43 -3.61 45.91
N THR A 152 -27.26 -4.20 45.68
CA THR A 152 -26.58 -5.06 46.67
C THR A 152 -25.89 -4.27 47.79
N ALA A 153 -25.93 -2.93 47.75
CA ALA A 153 -25.23 -2.04 48.67
C ALA A 153 -26.09 -1.45 49.82
N LEU A 154 -27.30 -1.99 50.05
CA LEU A 154 -28.19 -1.63 51.17
C LEU A 154 -28.29 -2.75 52.21
#